data_AF-A0A1C3YKK4-F1
#
_entry.id   AF-A0A1C3YKK4-F1
#
_cell.length_a   1.000
_cell.length_b   1.000
_cell.length_c   1.000
_cell.angle_alpha   90.00
_cell.angle_beta   90.00
_cell.angle_gamma   90.00
#
_symmetry.space_group_name_H-M   'P 1'
#
loop_
_entity.id
_entity.type
_entity.pdbx_description
1 polymer ?
#
loop_
_entity_poly.entity_id
_entity_poly.type
_entity_poly.pdbx_seq_one_letter_code
_entity_poly.pdbx_strand_id
1 'polypeptide(L)'
;MLKATMRQSTTPQPTGPESISSSRVSKLARRPHRKSRNGCFNCKRRKVKCDEVKPACANCVRFGIPCDFAPQPLSSDDSAHQRSPPEILSVLAEPAATPRRGPGRPRKDWAALTRPPPPPPASASDRATTSPSSTSATPASSSTISNSQICSLNVADAELLFHFMANTSRTLHDADDPADDIASFWAKNVPQIGLSYHFVLHMMYALAGYHLVYQEPKGTERHSQNLALAAHHAELGISEMNRTITNLSETNCGALYVTAVLVCYCTFAAGPTGPDDLLVCVVGDGISQRWLPVIHGVRLIRQSVEPATLFTGLMAPLGGGTKPELEDPRPEYLVKGFPHLDWVEPLERLRVWIASHENPDTALYLRVHKMLCDVYEANYGNLKGVIEVPITNKLVFGWLYRMQDLFVGCLQRKAPQALLLLAYYVPLFKTMKECWYLDGWAAHLLDRIRGLLNADLLGWLDWPVGISLHPEVI
;
A
#
# COMPACT_ATOMS: atom_id res chain seq x y z
N MET A 1 53.85 -5.26 46.64
CA MET A 1 53.56 -4.99 48.07
C MET A 1 52.05 -5.21 48.27
N LEU A 2 51.58 -6.37 48.76
CA LEU A 2 51.34 -6.73 50.19
C LEU A 2 50.45 -5.65 50.88
N LYS A 3 49.22 -5.86 51.41
CA LYS A 3 48.52 -6.94 52.16
C LYS A 3 46.98 -6.72 52.06
N ALA A 4 46.12 -7.75 51.89
CA ALA A 4 45.35 -8.52 52.90
C ALA A 4 44.52 -7.67 53.91
N THR A 5 43.22 -7.91 54.18
CA THR A 5 42.71 -9.09 54.93
C THR A 5 41.19 -9.27 54.83
N MET A 6 40.76 -10.54 54.82
CA MET A 6 39.39 -11.08 54.82
C MET A 6 38.63 -10.95 56.16
N ARG A 7 37.29 -11.09 56.13
CA ARG A 7 36.52 -11.95 57.07
C ARG A 7 35.42 -12.72 56.33
N GLN A 8 35.29 -14.01 56.69
CA GLN A 8 34.34 -14.99 56.17
C GLN A 8 33.07 -15.07 57.05
N SER A 9 31.95 -15.51 56.48
CA SER A 9 30.93 -16.31 57.17
C SER A 9 30.15 -17.21 56.19
N THR A 10 29.82 -18.40 56.67
CA THR A 10 29.49 -19.70 56.04
C THR A 10 28.04 -19.92 55.56
N THR A 11 27.90 -20.66 54.43
CA THR A 11 26.92 -21.71 53.96
C THR A 11 25.55 -21.92 54.65
N PRO A 12 24.48 -22.51 54.01
CA PRO A 12 24.52 -23.64 53.04
C PRO A 12 23.50 -23.66 51.87
N GLN A 13 23.74 -24.59 50.93
CA GLN A 13 22.87 -25.04 49.82
C GLN A 13 21.59 -25.77 50.28
N PRO A 14 20.57 -25.82 49.40
CA PRO A 14 19.68 -26.97 49.30
C PRO A 14 19.66 -27.60 47.89
N THR A 15 19.60 -28.93 47.88
CA THR A 15 19.40 -29.85 46.76
C THR A 15 17.90 -30.02 46.42
N GLY A 16 17.59 -30.32 45.15
CA GLY A 16 16.25 -30.67 44.67
C GLY A 16 16.24 -31.08 43.19
N PRO A 17 15.25 -31.86 42.71
CA PRO A 17 15.54 -33.21 42.21
C PRO A 17 15.23 -33.48 40.72
N GLU A 18 15.93 -34.51 40.24
CA GLU A 18 15.57 -35.60 39.33
C GLU A 18 14.66 -35.41 38.09
N SER A 19 15.22 -35.95 37.01
CA SER A 19 14.71 -36.28 35.69
C SER A 19 13.28 -36.84 35.59
N ILE A 20 12.47 -36.28 34.68
CA ILE A 20 11.23 -36.90 34.20
C ILE A 20 11.46 -37.50 32.81
N SER A 21 11.37 -38.83 32.77
CA SER A 21 11.45 -39.66 31.56
C SER A 21 10.26 -39.47 30.61
N SER A 22 10.56 -39.48 29.31
CA SER A 22 9.60 -39.49 28.19
C SER A 22 8.77 -40.78 28.18
N SER A 23 7.47 -40.69 28.49
CA SER A 23 6.52 -41.79 28.32
C SER A 23 5.69 -41.64 27.03
N ARG A 24 5.68 -42.72 26.24
CA ARG A 24 4.96 -42.86 24.96
C ARG A 24 3.44 -42.81 25.19
N VAL A 25 2.74 -41.92 24.49
CA VAL A 25 1.27 -41.88 24.45
C VAL A 25 0.75 -43.05 23.63
N SER A 26 0.17 -44.04 24.31
CA SER A 26 -0.60 -45.13 23.72
C SER A 26 -1.94 -44.61 23.18
N LYS A 27 -2.25 -44.97 21.93
CA LYS A 27 -3.52 -44.62 21.26
C LYS A 27 -4.70 -45.29 21.98
N LEU A 28 -5.42 -44.52 22.79
CA LEU A 28 -6.68 -44.96 23.39
C LEU A 28 -7.75 -45.14 22.30
N ALA A 29 -8.27 -46.37 22.20
CA ALA A 29 -9.45 -46.68 21.42
C ALA A 29 -10.65 -45.86 21.93
N ARG A 30 -11.36 -45.19 21.01
CA ARG A 30 -12.47 -44.29 21.36
C ARG A 30 -13.65 -45.09 21.89
N ARG A 31 -14.05 -44.79 23.13
CA ARG A 31 -15.30 -45.29 23.73
C ARG A 31 -16.50 -44.91 22.85
N PRO A 32 -17.45 -45.83 22.59
CA PRO A 32 -18.69 -45.50 21.87
C PRO A 32 -19.50 -44.50 22.70
N HIS A 33 -19.88 -43.37 22.08
CA HIS A 33 -20.64 -42.32 22.74
C HIS A 33 -22.13 -42.40 22.39
N ARG A 34 -23.00 -42.14 23.37
CA ARG A 34 -24.45 -42.15 23.23
C ARG A 34 -24.90 -40.97 22.36
N LYS A 35 -25.43 -41.26 21.18
CA LYS A 35 -25.86 -40.26 20.18
C LYS A 35 -26.77 -39.21 20.82
N SER A 36 -26.40 -37.94 20.69
CA SER A 36 -27.26 -36.81 21.11
C SER A 36 -28.49 -36.76 20.18
N ARG A 37 -29.69 -36.83 20.77
CA ARG A 37 -30.96 -36.86 20.01
C ARG A 37 -31.23 -35.49 19.34
N ASN A 38 -30.82 -34.40 20.00
CA ASN A 38 -31.12 -33.03 19.58
C ASN A 38 -29.89 -32.28 19.04
N GLY A 39 -28.82 -32.99 18.68
CA GLY A 39 -27.62 -32.38 18.10
C GLY A 39 -27.89 -31.66 16.78
N CYS A 40 -27.13 -30.61 16.50
CA CYS A 40 -27.20 -29.87 15.25
C CYS A 40 -26.89 -30.75 14.03
N PHE A 41 -27.35 -30.33 12.86
CA PHE A 41 -27.20 -31.07 11.60
C PHE A 41 -25.73 -31.40 11.30
N ASN A 42 -24.83 -30.43 11.47
CA ASN A 42 -23.41 -30.62 11.17
C ASN A 42 -22.73 -31.61 12.13
N CYS A 43 -23.04 -31.58 13.43
CA CYS A 43 -22.53 -32.58 14.37
C CYS A 43 -23.09 -33.98 14.09
N LYS A 44 -24.38 -34.08 13.76
CA LYS A 44 -25.02 -35.35 13.36
C LYS A 44 -24.38 -35.92 12.08
N ARG A 45 -24.20 -35.10 11.05
CA ARG A 45 -23.55 -35.46 9.78
C ARG A 45 -22.10 -35.91 9.99
N ARG A 46 -21.36 -35.22 10.87
CA ARG A 46 -19.97 -35.55 11.21
C ARG A 46 -19.83 -36.70 12.21
N LYS A 47 -20.93 -37.24 12.75
CA LYS A 47 -20.95 -38.29 13.77
C LYS A 47 -20.10 -37.94 15.01
N VAL A 48 -20.13 -36.68 15.42
CA VAL A 48 -19.48 -36.18 16.65
C VAL A 48 -20.52 -35.74 17.67
N LYS A 49 -20.19 -35.78 18.98
CA LYS A 49 -21.10 -35.33 20.03
C LYS A 49 -21.39 -33.83 19.88
N CYS A 50 -22.66 -33.48 19.85
CA CYS A 50 -23.12 -32.10 19.96
C CYS A 50 -23.34 -31.76 21.43
N ASP A 51 -22.91 -30.57 21.84
CA ASP A 51 -23.19 -29.96 23.15
C ASP A 51 -24.56 -29.27 23.20
N GLU A 52 -25.28 -29.19 22.08
CA GLU A 52 -26.65 -28.69 21.95
C GLU A 52 -26.87 -27.22 22.36
N VAL A 53 -25.80 -26.46 22.60
CA VAL A 53 -25.84 -25.02 22.90
C VAL A 53 -26.29 -24.22 21.68
N LYS A 54 -27.23 -23.28 21.88
CA LYS A 54 -27.76 -22.34 20.87
C LYS A 54 -27.21 -20.92 21.13
N PRO A 55 -26.98 -20.09 20.09
CA PRO A 55 -27.31 -20.30 18.68
C PRO A 55 -26.34 -21.21 17.93
N ALA A 56 -25.12 -21.43 18.45
CA ALA A 56 -24.13 -22.31 17.86
C ALA A 56 -23.44 -23.20 18.90
N CYS A 57 -23.29 -24.48 18.57
CA CYS A 57 -22.62 -25.46 19.41
C CYS A 57 -21.09 -25.28 19.36
N ALA A 58 -20.38 -25.58 20.46
CA ALA A 58 -18.94 -25.35 20.58
C ALA A 58 -18.12 -26.07 19.50
N ASN A 59 -18.58 -27.22 19.04
CA ASN A 59 -17.95 -27.92 17.92
C ASN A 59 -18.09 -27.14 16.61
N CYS A 60 -19.29 -26.64 16.26
CA CYS A 60 -19.44 -25.87 15.03
C CYS A 60 -18.64 -24.55 15.07
N VAL A 61 -18.63 -23.87 16.23
CA VAL A 61 -17.82 -22.66 16.45
C VAL A 61 -16.33 -22.96 16.26
N ARG A 62 -15.82 -24.00 16.92
CA ARG A 62 -14.40 -24.39 16.82
C ARG A 62 -13.95 -24.73 15.40
N PHE A 63 -14.84 -25.28 14.59
CA PHE A 63 -14.56 -25.66 13.21
C PHE A 63 -14.94 -24.58 12.18
N GLY A 64 -15.41 -23.41 12.63
CA GLY A 64 -15.79 -22.29 11.74
C GLY A 64 -16.91 -22.64 10.76
N ILE A 65 -17.80 -23.58 11.11
CA ILE A 65 -18.91 -23.99 10.24
C ILE A 65 -20.25 -23.50 10.80
N PRO A 66 -21.22 -23.16 9.93
CA PRO A 66 -22.57 -22.78 10.36
C PRO A 66 -23.21 -23.87 11.23
N CYS A 67 -23.74 -23.49 12.38
CA CYS A 67 -24.47 -24.41 13.25
C CYS A 67 -25.96 -24.32 12.92
N ASP A 68 -26.56 -25.45 12.55
CA ASP A 68 -27.98 -25.51 12.20
C ASP A 68 -28.71 -26.55 13.04
N PHE A 69 -29.69 -26.07 13.81
CA PHE A 69 -30.57 -26.88 14.66
C PHE A 69 -31.97 -27.06 14.06
N ALA A 70 -32.21 -26.60 12.82
CA ALA A 70 -33.50 -26.70 12.18
C ALA A 70 -33.90 -28.19 11.99
N PRO A 71 -35.15 -28.56 12.35
CA PRO A 71 -35.68 -29.88 12.04
C PRO A 71 -35.83 -30.04 10.52
N GLN A 72 -35.40 -31.18 9.97
CA GLN A 72 -35.60 -31.47 8.54
C GLN A 72 -37.11 -31.52 8.23
N PRO A 73 -37.58 -30.90 7.14
CA PRO A 73 -38.91 -31.19 6.62
C PRO A 73 -38.95 -32.63 6.10
N LEU A 74 -39.95 -33.38 6.56
CA LEU A 74 -40.28 -34.71 6.02
C LEU A 74 -40.67 -34.53 4.54
N SER A 75 -39.86 -35.06 3.64
CA SER A 75 -40.23 -35.20 2.23
C SER A 75 -41.46 -36.11 2.15
N SER A 76 -42.61 -35.50 1.88
CA SER A 76 -43.87 -36.14 1.54
C SER A 76 -43.93 -36.25 0.03
N ASP A 77 -43.69 -37.46 -0.48
CA ASP A 77 -44.34 -38.02 -1.66
C ASP A 77 -43.83 -39.46 -1.81
N ASP A 78 -44.62 -40.41 -1.30
CA ASP A 78 -45.40 -41.27 -2.18
C ASP A 78 -46.28 -42.22 -1.35
N SER A 79 -47.59 -42.04 -1.44
CA SER A 79 -48.58 -43.00 -0.96
C SER A 79 -49.21 -43.75 -2.13
N ALA A 80 -48.98 -45.07 -2.11
CA ALA A 80 -49.91 -46.13 -2.47
C ALA A 80 -50.18 -46.44 -3.97
N HIS A 81 -49.67 -47.61 -4.38
CA HIS A 81 -50.51 -48.63 -5.03
C HIS A 81 -50.23 -50.01 -4.42
N GLN A 82 -51.32 -50.68 -4.01
CA GLN A 82 -51.40 -52.04 -3.49
C GLN A 82 -51.49 -53.07 -4.64
N ARG A 83 -50.87 -54.26 -4.46
CA ARG A 83 -51.45 -55.64 -4.55
C ARG A 83 -50.40 -56.72 -4.93
N SER A 84 -50.11 -57.58 -3.96
CA SER A 84 -49.93 -59.06 -3.92
C SER A 84 -49.06 -59.89 -4.93
N PRO A 85 -48.50 -61.06 -4.51
CA PRO A 85 -47.38 -61.85 -5.11
C PRO A 85 -47.86 -62.99 -6.05
N PRO A 86 -47.05 -63.87 -6.73
CA PRO A 86 -45.72 -64.42 -6.33
C PRO A 86 -44.69 -64.87 -7.44
N GLU A 87 -43.58 -65.48 -6.95
CA GLU A 87 -42.69 -66.55 -7.52
C GLU A 87 -41.61 -66.33 -8.64
N ILE A 88 -40.34 -66.58 -8.21
CA ILE A 88 -39.30 -67.52 -8.72
C ILE A 88 -38.69 -67.33 -10.13
N LEU A 89 -37.41 -66.89 -10.21
CA LEU A 89 -36.25 -67.73 -10.61
C LEU A 89 -34.90 -66.96 -10.55
N SER A 90 -33.89 -67.71 -10.10
CA SER A 90 -32.46 -67.42 -9.91
C SER A 90 -31.69 -67.25 -11.22
N VAL A 91 -30.73 -66.31 -11.29
CA VAL A 91 -29.37 -66.55 -11.84
C VAL A 91 -28.33 -65.66 -11.13
N LEU A 92 -27.21 -66.28 -10.80
CA LEU A 92 -26.02 -65.81 -10.08
C LEU A 92 -25.16 -64.84 -10.91
N ALA A 93 -24.64 -63.79 -10.25
CA ALA A 93 -23.33 -63.19 -10.57
C ALA A 93 -22.76 -62.48 -9.31
N GLU A 94 -21.58 -62.91 -8.88
CA GLU A 94 -20.86 -62.43 -7.69
C GLU A 94 -20.32 -60.98 -7.83
N PRO A 95 -20.01 -60.31 -6.69
CA PRO A 95 -19.80 -58.87 -6.65
C PRO A 95 -18.32 -58.49 -6.84
N ALA A 96 -18.06 -57.60 -7.80
CA ALA A 96 -16.79 -56.88 -7.88
C ALA A 96 -16.64 -55.95 -6.66
N ALA A 97 -15.71 -56.29 -5.78
CA ALA A 97 -15.41 -55.60 -4.54
C ALA A 97 -15.00 -54.12 -4.78
N THR A 98 -15.86 -53.18 -4.39
CA THR A 98 -15.45 -51.80 -4.15
C THR A 98 -14.65 -51.74 -2.83
N PRO A 99 -13.43 -51.17 -2.78
CA PRO A 99 -12.71 -51.03 -1.53
C PRO A 99 -13.42 -50.02 -0.62
N ARG A 100 -13.90 -50.50 0.53
CA ARG A 100 -14.40 -49.67 1.63
C ARG A 100 -13.26 -48.77 2.12
N ARG A 101 -13.30 -47.48 1.79
CA ARG A 101 -12.35 -46.49 2.29
C ARG A 101 -12.67 -46.17 3.76
N GLY A 102 -11.73 -46.45 4.65
CA GLY A 102 -11.81 -46.10 6.07
C GLY A 102 -11.80 -44.58 6.30
N PRO A 103 -12.17 -44.12 7.51
CA PRO A 103 -12.22 -42.70 7.84
C PRO A 103 -10.79 -42.18 8.11
N GLY A 104 -10.32 -41.22 7.31
CA GLY A 104 -9.13 -40.42 7.67
C GLY A 104 -8.08 -40.11 6.61
N ARG A 105 -8.32 -40.31 5.30
CA ARG A 105 -7.37 -39.85 4.26
C ARG A 105 -7.85 -38.52 3.64
N PRO A 106 -6.99 -37.48 3.52
CA PRO A 106 -7.32 -36.25 2.80
C PRO A 106 -7.73 -36.57 1.34
N ARG A 107 -8.80 -35.95 0.87
CA ARG A 107 -9.30 -36.12 -0.51
C ARG A 107 -8.36 -35.34 -1.44
N LYS A 108 -7.70 -36.02 -2.38
CA LYS A 108 -6.67 -35.41 -3.25
C LYS A 108 -7.23 -34.75 -4.52
N ASP A 109 -8.54 -34.85 -4.79
CA ASP A 109 -9.16 -34.24 -5.96
C ASP A 109 -10.27 -33.28 -5.56
N TRP A 110 -9.96 -31.98 -5.60
CA TRP A 110 -10.91 -30.87 -5.46
C TRP A 110 -11.66 -30.55 -6.77
N ALA A 111 -11.19 -31.09 -7.90
CA ALA A 111 -11.70 -30.78 -9.24
C ALA A 111 -13.11 -31.33 -9.55
N ALA A 112 -13.73 -32.11 -8.65
CA ALA A 112 -15.09 -32.63 -8.85
C ALA A 112 -16.19 -31.66 -8.41
N LEU A 113 -15.86 -30.56 -7.71
CA LEU A 113 -16.82 -29.57 -7.21
C LEU A 113 -17.04 -28.37 -8.17
N THR A 114 -16.27 -28.28 -9.27
CA THR A 114 -16.30 -27.15 -10.20
C THR A 114 -17.07 -27.43 -11.50
N ARG A 115 -17.80 -28.54 -11.62
CA ARG A 115 -18.59 -28.82 -12.82
C ARG A 115 -19.98 -28.18 -12.69
N PRO A 116 -20.39 -27.26 -13.59
CA PRO A 116 -21.75 -26.73 -13.58
C PRO A 116 -22.77 -27.84 -13.92
N PRO A 117 -23.99 -27.79 -13.35
CA PRO A 117 -25.07 -28.67 -13.78
C PRO A 117 -25.54 -28.29 -15.21
N PRO A 118 -26.04 -29.25 -16.01
CA PRO A 118 -26.56 -28.97 -17.34
C PRO A 118 -27.84 -28.12 -17.25
N PRO A 119 -28.10 -27.21 -18.21
CA PRO A 119 -29.26 -26.32 -18.18
C PRO A 119 -30.57 -27.08 -18.47
N PRO A 120 -31.71 -26.66 -17.89
CA PRO A 120 -33.03 -27.19 -18.22
C PRO A 120 -33.53 -26.66 -19.58
N PRO A 121 -34.47 -27.37 -20.24
CA PRO A 121 -34.98 -26.97 -21.55
C PRO A 121 -35.83 -25.71 -21.48
N ALA A 122 -35.66 -24.85 -22.48
CA ALA A 122 -36.37 -23.59 -22.65
C ALA A 122 -37.83 -23.80 -23.06
N SER A 123 -38.75 -23.12 -22.38
CA SER A 123 -40.12 -22.88 -22.85
C SER A 123 -40.36 -21.38 -23.01
N ALA A 124 -40.88 -21.03 -24.17
CA ALA A 124 -41.04 -19.69 -24.72
C ALA A 124 -42.33 -18.97 -24.28
N SER A 125 -42.35 -17.66 -24.62
CA SER A 125 -43.49 -16.80 -24.98
C SER A 125 -44.01 -15.80 -23.94
N ASP A 126 -43.78 -14.52 -24.29
CA ASP A 126 -44.70 -13.35 -24.30
C ASP A 126 -45.43 -12.94 -23.00
N ARG A 127 -45.64 -11.66 -22.64
CA ARG A 127 -46.03 -10.48 -23.45
C ARG A 127 -45.93 -9.18 -22.61
N ALA A 128 -45.91 -8.04 -23.31
CA ALA A 128 -45.75 -6.66 -22.82
C ALA A 128 -47.00 -5.99 -22.20
N THR A 129 -46.79 -4.71 -21.77
CA THR A 129 -47.74 -3.59 -21.50
C THR A 129 -48.47 -3.63 -20.14
N THR A 130 -48.64 -2.57 -19.31
CA THR A 130 -48.79 -1.09 -19.44
C THR A 130 -48.63 -0.43 -18.04
N SER A 131 -48.21 0.84 -17.95
CA SER A 131 -48.38 1.76 -16.78
C SER A 131 -49.82 2.34 -16.71
N PRO A 132 -50.31 3.01 -15.63
CA PRO A 132 -49.84 4.35 -15.16
C PRO A 132 -49.93 4.69 -13.63
N SER A 133 -49.26 5.80 -13.25
CA SER A 133 -49.48 6.86 -12.20
C SER A 133 -50.36 6.57 -10.96
N SER A 134 -50.17 7.03 -9.71
CA SER A 134 -49.53 8.17 -8.97
C SER A 134 -49.69 7.80 -7.45
N THR A 135 -48.89 8.18 -6.43
CA THR A 135 -48.73 9.46 -5.70
C THR A 135 -47.82 9.20 -4.48
N SER A 136 -46.93 10.15 -4.16
CA SER A 136 -46.28 10.50 -2.87
C SER A 136 -46.43 9.60 -1.61
N ALA A 137 -45.29 9.18 -1.02
CA ALA A 137 -44.88 9.41 0.39
C ALA A 137 -43.60 8.61 0.79
N THR A 138 -42.56 9.32 1.25
CA THR A 138 -41.48 8.91 2.19
C THR A 138 -40.47 7.80 1.78
N PRO A 139 -39.13 8.01 1.89
CA PRO A 139 -38.16 6.95 1.63
C PRO A 139 -38.02 6.07 2.89
N ALA A 140 -38.79 4.98 2.94
CA ALA A 140 -38.53 3.90 3.88
C ALA A 140 -37.47 2.96 3.28
N SER A 141 -36.26 3.07 3.82
CA SER A 141 -35.16 2.11 3.66
C SER A 141 -35.65 0.68 3.88
N SER A 142 -35.64 -0.15 2.84
CA SER A 142 -35.53 -1.62 2.91
C SER A 142 -35.48 -2.19 1.48
N SER A 143 -34.39 -1.92 0.76
CA SER A 143 -34.01 -2.82 -0.33
C SER A 143 -33.43 -4.08 0.29
N THR A 144 -34.24 -5.13 0.32
CA THR A 144 -33.77 -6.50 0.46
C THR A 144 -32.90 -6.82 -0.76
N ILE A 145 -31.61 -6.49 -0.68
CA ILE A 145 -30.65 -6.83 -1.72
C ILE A 145 -30.53 -8.36 -1.71
N SER A 146 -30.93 -8.96 -2.83
CA SER A 146 -30.69 -10.38 -3.11
C SER A 146 -29.20 -10.66 -3.04
N ASN A 147 -28.82 -11.40 -2.00
CA ASN A 147 -27.49 -11.94 -1.79
C ASN A 147 -27.20 -13.02 -2.86
N SER A 148 -26.47 -12.67 -3.92
CA SER A 148 -25.52 -13.56 -4.61
C SER A 148 -24.85 -12.87 -5.81
N GLN A 149 -24.33 -11.66 -5.63
CA GLN A 149 -23.12 -11.32 -6.38
C GLN A 149 -22.01 -12.20 -5.80
N ILE A 150 -21.67 -13.26 -6.53
CA ILE A 150 -20.44 -14.02 -6.30
C ILE A 150 -19.32 -12.99 -6.37
N CYS A 151 -18.75 -12.63 -5.21
CA CYS A 151 -17.57 -11.78 -5.14
C CYS A 151 -16.41 -12.61 -5.70
N SER A 152 -16.23 -12.59 -7.02
CA SER A 152 -15.11 -13.25 -7.66
C SER A 152 -13.83 -12.59 -7.14
N LEU A 153 -12.95 -13.38 -6.53
CA LEU A 153 -11.69 -12.88 -6.01
C LEU A 153 -10.90 -12.23 -7.16
N ASN A 154 -10.64 -10.93 -7.06
CA ASN A 154 -9.74 -10.26 -7.97
C ASN A 154 -8.30 -10.63 -7.59
N VAL A 155 -7.72 -11.59 -8.32
CA VAL A 155 -6.36 -12.08 -8.06
C VAL A 155 -5.32 -11.00 -8.34
N ALA A 156 -5.56 -10.11 -9.31
CA ALA A 156 -4.64 -9.03 -9.64
C ALA A 156 -4.53 -8.02 -8.47
N ASP A 157 -5.66 -7.58 -7.92
CA ASP A 157 -5.67 -6.68 -6.75
C ASP A 157 -5.03 -7.35 -5.52
N ALA A 158 -5.24 -8.66 -5.34
CA ALA A 158 -4.62 -9.42 -4.26
C ALA A 158 -3.09 -9.51 -4.42
N GLU A 159 -2.59 -9.68 -5.65
CA GLU A 159 -1.15 -9.65 -5.96
C GLU A 159 -0.56 -8.26 -5.71
N LEU A 160 -1.25 -7.19 -6.12
CA LEU A 160 -0.84 -5.82 -5.85
C LEU A 160 -0.81 -5.49 -4.35
N LEU A 161 -1.82 -5.92 -3.58
CA LEU A 161 -1.83 -5.76 -2.14
C LEU A 161 -0.64 -6.47 -1.49
N PHE A 162 -0.41 -7.73 -1.88
CA PHE A 162 0.72 -8.51 -1.37
C PHE A 162 2.05 -7.85 -1.75
N HIS A 163 2.21 -7.43 -3.00
CA HIS A 163 3.42 -6.75 -3.48
C HIS A 163 3.64 -5.41 -2.77
N PHE A 164 2.59 -4.65 -2.47
CA PHE A 164 2.68 -3.43 -1.69
C PHE A 164 3.27 -3.71 -0.30
N MET A 165 2.64 -4.62 0.44
CA MET A 165 3.02 -4.93 1.82
C MET A 165 4.38 -5.64 1.93
N ALA A 166 4.74 -6.44 0.93
CA ALA A 166 5.94 -7.25 0.96
C ALA A 166 7.16 -6.55 0.35
N ASN A 167 6.99 -5.62 -0.58
CA ASN A 167 8.12 -5.03 -1.32
C ASN A 167 8.02 -3.51 -1.39
N THR A 168 6.91 -2.97 -1.90
CA THR A 168 6.78 -1.53 -2.19
C THR A 168 6.93 -0.69 -0.92
N SER A 169 6.30 -1.10 0.19
CA SER A 169 6.33 -0.34 1.45
C SER A 169 7.73 -0.15 2.02
N ARG A 170 8.66 -1.09 1.76
CA ARG A 170 10.06 -1.01 2.22
C ARG A 170 10.86 0.09 1.51
N THR A 171 10.43 0.45 0.31
CA THR A 171 11.07 1.52 -0.50
C THR A 171 10.56 2.92 -0.15
N LEU A 172 9.63 3.05 0.81
CA LEU A 172 9.00 4.32 1.18
C LEU A 172 9.55 4.91 2.49
N HIS A 173 10.59 4.30 3.06
CA HIS A 173 11.25 4.74 4.28
C HIS A 173 12.73 4.37 4.27
N ASP A 174 13.53 5.07 5.07
CA ASP A 174 14.97 4.81 5.20
C ASP A 174 15.33 3.92 6.39
N ALA A 175 14.36 3.54 7.23
CA ALA A 175 14.61 2.74 8.43
C ALA A 175 15.11 1.33 8.11
N ASP A 176 16.25 0.96 8.70
CA ASP A 176 16.83 -0.38 8.56
C ASP A 176 16.14 -1.42 9.47
N ASP A 177 15.47 -0.98 10.55
CA ASP A 177 14.74 -1.85 11.48
C ASP A 177 13.27 -2.03 11.04
N PRO A 178 12.81 -3.25 10.74
CA PRO A 178 11.39 -3.52 10.46
C PRO A 178 10.43 -3.21 11.62
N ALA A 179 10.94 -3.06 12.84
CA ALA A 179 10.19 -2.63 14.02
C ALA A 179 10.07 -1.11 14.15
N ASP A 180 10.69 -0.34 13.24
CA ASP A 180 10.54 1.11 13.16
C ASP A 180 9.07 1.52 12.94
N ASP A 181 8.69 2.65 13.54
CA ASP A 181 7.32 3.14 13.51
C ASP A 181 6.89 3.52 12.09
N ILE A 182 7.77 4.12 11.28
CA ILE A 182 7.51 4.49 9.88
C ILE A 182 7.51 3.25 8.98
N ALA A 183 8.41 2.29 9.22
CA ALA A 183 8.38 1.01 8.51
C ALA A 183 7.05 0.26 8.73
N SER A 184 6.61 0.18 9.99
CA SER A 184 5.32 -0.41 10.35
C SER A 184 4.14 0.39 9.79
N PHE A 185 4.25 1.72 9.74
CA PHE A 185 3.23 2.60 9.16
C PHE A 185 2.92 2.24 7.71
N TRP A 186 3.94 2.20 6.84
CA TRP A 186 3.75 1.87 5.43
C TRP A 186 3.31 0.41 5.23
N ALA A 187 3.91 -0.54 5.94
CA ALA A 187 3.65 -1.96 5.72
C ALA A 187 2.32 -2.46 6.33
N LYS A 188 1.79 -1.79 7.37
CA LYS A 188 0.61 -2.26 8.12
C LYS A 188 -0.49 -1.21 8.25
N ASN A 189 -0.16 0.01 8.69
CA ASN A 189 -1.18 1.01 8.98
C ASN A 189 -1.85 1.52 7.69
N VAL A 190 -1.07 1.84 6.65
CA VAL A 190 -1.61 2.30 5.36
C VAL A 190 -2.57 1.27 4.74
N PRO A 191 -2.25 -0.04 4.66
CA PRO A 191 -3.23 -1.06 4.27
C PRO A 191 -4.50 -1.08 5.12
N GLN A 192 -4.39 -0.95 6.44
CA GLN A 192 -5.58 -0.91 7.32
C GLN A 192 -6.46 0.33 7.05
N ILE A 193 -5.83 1.48 6.78
CA ILE A 193 -6.55 2.69 6.34
C ILE A 193 -7.23 2.42 4.99
N GLY A 194 -6.53 1.77 4.04
CA GLY A 194 -7.05 1.38 2.72
C GLY A 194 -8.28 0.49 2.79
N LEU A 195 -8.32 -0.46 3.73
CA LEU A 195 -9.50 -1.30 3.94
C LEU A 195 -10.73 -0.53 4.46
N SER A 196 -10.52 0.64 5.05
CA SER A 196 -11.60 1.54 5.51
C SER A 196 -11.95 2.60 4.47
N TYR A 197 -10.98 2.99 3.63
CA TYR A 197 -11.08 4.06 2.65
C TYR A 197 -10.52 3.58 1.29
N HIS A 198 -11.41 3.14 0.39
CA HIS A 198 -11.03 2.46 -0.85
C HIS A 198 -10.14 3.30 -1.78
N PHE A 199 -10.25 4.63 -1.75
CA PHE A 199 -9.35 5.51 -2.51
C PHE A 199 -7.88 5.38 -2.06
N VAL A 200 -7.61 5.13 -0.78
CA VAL A 200 -6.25 4.82 -0.30
C VAL A 200 -5.78 3.48 -0.86
N LEU A 201 -6.66 2.47 -0.85
CA LEU A 201 -6.36 1.13 -1.36
C LEU A 201 -6.04 1.15 -2.87
N HIS A 202 -6.82 1.90 -3.65
CA HIS A 202 -6.55 2.13 -5.07
C HIS A 202 -5.19 2.82 -5.27
N MET A 203 -4.85 3.84 -4.48
CA MET A 203 -3.52 4.47 -4.60
C MET A 203 -2.38 3.54 -4.17
N MET A 204 -2.58 2.64 -3.21
CA MET A 204 -1.60 1.60 -2.88
C MET A 204 -1.40 0.62 -4.04
N TYR A 205 -2.48 0.18 -4.69
CA TYR A 205 -2.43 -0.71 -5.84
C TYR A 205 -1.74 -0.06 -7.03
N ALA A 206 -2.03 1.22 -7.29
CA ALA A 206 -1.34 1.99 -8.30
C ALA A 206 0.17 2.01 -8.05
N LEU A 207 0.59 2.36 -6.83
CA LEU A 207 2.02 2.45 -6.51
C LEU A 207 2.72 1.09 -6.60
N ALA A 208 2.08 0.02 -6.13
CA ALA A 208 2.59 -1.34 -6.25
C ALA A 208 2.70 -1.79 -7.72
N GLY A 209 1.72 -1.42 -8.55
CA GLY A 209 1.74 -1.70 -9.98
C GLY A 209 2.89 -0.98 -10.68
N TYR A 210 3.13 0.30 -10.38
CA TYR A 210 4.30 1.00 -10.90
C TYR A 210 5.62 0.42 -10.41
N HIS A 211 5.68 -0.06 -9.16
CA HIS A 211 6.87 -0.72 -8.64
C HIS A 211 7.17 -2.03 -9.38
N LEU A 212 6.13 -2.82 -9.72
CA LEU A 212 6.27 -4.00 -10.58
C LEU A 212 6.77 -3.62 -11.98
N VAL A 213 6.20 -2.57 -12.58
CA VAL A 213 6.63 -2.05 -13.90
C VAL A 213 8.11 -1.68 -13.91
N TYR A 214 8.60 -1.05 -12.83
CA TYR A 214 10.02 -0.73 -12.64
C TYR A 214 10.91 -1.97 -12.56
N GLN A 215 10.46 -3.03 -11.90
CA GLN A 215 11.21 -4.29 -11.75
C GLN A 215 11.18 -5.16 -13.02
N GLU A 216 10.26 -4.90 -13.95
CA GLU A 216 10.04 -5.71 -15.13
C GLU A 216 10.81 -5.20 -16.36
N PRO A 217 11.31 -6.10 -17.24
CA PRO A 217 11.91 -5.70 -18.50
C PRO A 217 10.91 -4.91 -19.38
N LYS A 218 11.37 -3.76 -19.88
CA LYS A 218 10.60 -2.90 -20.79
C LYS A 218 10.18 -3.67 -22.05
N GLY A 219 8.95 -3.44 -22.50
CA GLY A 219 8.42 -4.02 -23.75
C GLY A 219 7.80 -5.42 -23.62
N THR A 220 7.72 -6.00 -22.41
CA THR A 220 6.99 -7.25 -22.17
C THR A 220 5.48 -7.00 -22.06
N GLU A 221 4.67 -8.01 -22.39
CA GLU A 221 3.20 -7.91 -22.23
C GLU A 221 2.80 -7.64 -20.78
N ARG A 222 3.47 -8.30 -19.83
CA ARG A 222 3.28 -8.11 -18.38
C ARG A 222 3.55 -6.67 -17.95
N HIS A 223 4.61 -6.04 -18.47
CA HIS A 223 4.93 -4.65 -18.22
C HIS A 223 3.80 -3.72 -18.68
N SER A 224 3.26 -3.90 -19.89
CA SER A 224 2.13 -3.10 -20.39
C SER A 224 0.84 -3.34 -19.59
N GLN A 225 0.57 -4.58 -19.17
CA GLN A 225 -0.60 -4.93 -18.35
C GLN A 225 -0.52 -4.27 -16.97
N ASN A 226 0.62 -4.39 -16.28
CA ASN A 226 0.84 -3.78 -14.97
C ASN A 226 0.78 -2.26 -15.04
N LEU A 227 1.32 -1.65 -16.11
CA LEU A 227 1.24 -0.20 -16.33
C LEU A 227 -0.21 0.27 -16.49
N ALA A 228 -1.00 -0.43 -17.31
CA ALA A 228 -2.42 -0.12 -17.50
C ALA A 228 -3.22 -0.29 -16.20
N LEU A 229 -2.95 -1.36 -15.45
CA LEU A 229 -3.62 -1.63 -14.17
C LEU A 229 -3.25 -0.58 -13.10
N ALA A 230 -1.96 -0.20 -13.02
CA ALA A 230 -1.49 0.85 -12.12
C ALA A 230 -2.16 2.20 -12.43
N ALA A 231 -2.18 2.60 -13.71
CA ALA A 231 -2.82 3.83 -14.16
C ALA A 231 -4.34 3.82 -13.88
N HIS A 232 -5.01 2.69 -14.11
CA HIS A 232 -6.43 2.54 -13.82
C HIS A 232 -6.75 2.73 -12.34
N HIS A 233 -5.99 2.10 -11.44
CA HIS A 233 -6.17 2.30 -10.00
C HIS A 233 -5.83 3.73 -9.56
N ALA A 234 -4.83 4.38 -10.16
CA ALA A 234 -4.52 5.77 -9.87
C ALA A 234 -5.70 6.69 -10.21
N GLU A 235 -6.34 6.48 -11.37
CA GLU A 235 -7.53 7.22 -11.80
C GLU A 235 -8.70 7.03 -10.83
N LEU A 236 -9.00 5.77 -10.44
CA LEU A 236 -10.05 5.47 -9.48
C LEU A 236 -9.79 6.12 -8.11
N GLY A 237 -8.56 5.99 -7.59
CA GLY A 237 -8.15 6.56 -6.31
C GLY A 237 -8.27 8.08 -6.29
N ILE A 238 -7.75 8.75 -7.32
CA ILE A 238 -7.83 10.23 -7.45
C ILE A 238 -9.28 10.69 -7.60
N SER A 239 -10.09 10.00 -8.41
CA SER A 239 -11.50 10.34 -8.62
C SER A 239 -12.30 10.25 -7.32
N GLU A 240 -12.13 9.17 -6.55
CA GLU A 240 -12.83 8.99 -5.28
C GLU A 240 -12.31 9.94 -4.18
N MET A 241 -10.99 10.21 -4.15
CA MET A 241 -10.40 11.24 -3.28
C MET A 241 -11.01 12.61 -3.55
N ASN A 242 -11.11 13.03 -4.81
CA ASN A 242 -11.66 14.34 -5.20
C ASN A 242 -13.13 14.50 -4.80
N ARG A 243 -13.91 13.41 -4.76
CA ARG A 243 -15.30 13.43 -4.26
C ARG A 243 -15.36 13.52 -2.74
N THR A 244 -14.33 13.04 -2.05
CA THR A 244 -14.29 12.98 -0.58
C THR A 244 -13.69 14.24 0.04
N ILE A 245 -12.72 14.88 -0.63
CA ILE A 245 -12.00 16.05 -0.10
C ILE A 245 -12.90 17.26 0.16
N THR A 246 -14.05 17.36 -0.51
CA THR A 246 -15.04 18.42 -0.27
C THR A 246 -15.69 18.32 1.13
N ASN A 247 -15.60 17.15 1.77
CA ASN A 247 -16.13 16.87 3.11
C ASN A 247 -14.98 16.46 4.06
N LEU A 248 -13.92 17.27 4.10
CA LEU A 248 -12.80 17.05 5.03
C LEU A 248 -13.30 17.07 6.49
N SER A 249 -13.02 16.01 7.24
CA SER A 249 -13.40 15.83 8.63
C SER A 249 -12.25 15.23 9.44
N GLU A 250 -12.38 15.24 10.77
CA GLU A 250 -11.41 14.61 11.67
C GLU A 250 -11.27 13.11 11.43
N THR A 251 -12.32 12.44 10.94
CA THR A 251 -12.33 10.99 10.72
C THR A 251 -11.66 10.56 9.41
N ASN A 252 -11.67 11.41 8.38
CA ASN A 252 -11.15 11.08 7.05
C ASN A 252 -9.85 11.83 6.69
N CYS A 253 -9.46 12.85 7.48
CA CYS A 253 -8.29 13.69 7.18
C CYS A 253 -6.99 12.88 7.04
N GLY A 254 -6.77 11.87 7.89
CA GLY A 254 -5.61 11.00 7.82
C GLY A 254 -5.55 10.18 6.52
N ALA A 255 -6.70 9.64 6.09
CA ALA A 255 -6.80 8.89 4.83
C ALA A 255 -6.58 9.80 3.61
N LEU A 256 -7.16 11.00 3.61
CA LEU A 256 -6.94 11.99 2.55
C LEU A 256 -5.48 12.43 2.49
N TYR A 257 -4.82 12.62 3.64
CA TYR A 257 -3.41 12.98 3.72
C TYR A 257 -2.51 11.88 3.13
N VAL A 258 -2.68 10.63 3.57
CA VAL A 258 -1.92 9.48 3.02
C VAL A 258 -2.14 9.34 1.51
N THR A 259 -3.38 9.51 1.06
CA THR A 259 -3.70 9.44 -0.36
C THR A 259 -2.97 10.54 -1.12
N ALA A 260 -2.96 11.78 -0.64
CA ALA A 260 -2.23 12.87 -1.27
C ALA A 260 -0.72 12.56 -1.39
N VAL A 261 -0.12 11.94 -0.36
CA VAL A 261 1.28 11.47 -0.41
C VAL A 261 1.46 10.34 -1.45
N LEU A 262 0.56 9.35 -1.48
CA LEU A 262 0.61 8.27 -2.47
C LEU A 262 0.40 8.78 -3.90
N VAL A 263 -0.41 9.83 -4.11
CA VAL A 263 -0.56 10.48 -5.42
C VAL A 263 0.76 11.10 -5.85
N CYS A 264 1.53 11.75 -4.97
CA CYS A 264 2.88 12.22 -5.30
C CYS A 264 3.76 11.06 -5.80
N TYR A 265 3.84 9.96 -5.04
CA TYR A 265 4.65 8.80 -5.42
C TYR A 265 4.19 8.17 -6.74
N CYS A 266 2.89 7.98 -6.94
CA CYS A 266 2.35 7.43 -8.19
C CYS A 266 2.61 8.35 -9.38
N THR A 267 2.55 9.68 -9.18
CA THR A 267 2.81 10.66 -10.24
C THR A 267 4.28 10.61 -10.66
N PHE A 268 5.20 10.50 -9.71
CA PHE A 268 6.62 10.32 -10.01
C PHE A 268 6.87 8.98 -10.70
N ALA A 269 6.32 7.88 -10.15
CA ALA A 269 6.51 6.53 -10.66
C ALA A 269 5.91 6.31 -12.06
N ALA A 270 4.85 7.05 -12.42
CA ALA A 270 4.30 7.06 -13.78
C ALA A 270 5.27 7.66 -14.81
N GLY A 271 6.27 8.43 -14.36
CA GLY A 271 7.22 9.12 -15.19
C GLY A 271 6.69 10.43 -15.79
N PRO A 272 7.51 11.10 -16.62
CA PRO A 272 7.12 12.34 -17.28
C PRO A 272 5.88 12.16 -18.16
N THR A 273 4.91 13.07 -18.04
CA THR A 273 3.66 13.01 -18.81
C THR A 273 3.83 13.41 -20.28
N GLY A 274 4.99 13.97 -20.62
CA GLY A 274 5.34 14.37 -21.98
C GLY A 274 6.69 15.10 -22.01
N PRO A 275 7.15 15.53 -23.20
CA PRO A 275 8.44 16.21 -23.35
C PRO A 275 8.48 17.56 -22.60
N ASP A 276 7.33 18.18 -22.38
CA ASP A 276 7.20 19.50 -21.74
C ASP A 276 7.05 19.45 -20.22
N ASP A 277 7.10 18.27 -19.62
CA ASP A 277 6.93 18.08 -18.18
C ASP A 277 8.22 18.45 -17.42
N LEU A 278 8.16 19.44 -16.54
CA LEU A 278 9.27 19.84 -15.67
C LEU A 278 9.18 19.26 -14.27
N LEU A 279 8.50 18.12 -14.09
CA LEU A 279 8.12 17.51 -12.81
C LEU A 279 7.09 18.35 -12.07
N VAL A 280 7.32 19.67 -12.00
CA VAL A 280 6.56 20.62 -11.20
C VAL A 280 5.47 21.35 -11.98
N CYS A 281 5.58 21.37 -13.30
CA CYS A 281 4.63 21.99 -14.21
C CYS A 281 4.86 21.48 -15.63
N VAL A 282 3.86 21.60 -16.49
CA VAL A 282 4.02 21.37 -17.93
C VAL A 282 4.20 22.71 -18.63
N VAL A 283 5.19 22.78 -19.51
CA VAL A 283 5.57 24.00 -20.23
C VAL A 283 4.97 23.99 -21.64
N GLY A 284 3.83 24.64 -21.85
CA GLY A 284 3.18 24.76 -23.16
C GLY A 284 1.76 25.33 -23.10
N ASP A 285 1.13 25.55 -24.25
CA ASP A 285 -0.19 26.20 -24.38
C ASP A 285 -1.38 25.32 -23.91
N GLY A 286 -1.10 24.12 -23.39
CA GLY A 286 -2.12 23.19 -22.90
C GLY A 286 -2.48 23.44 -21.43
N ILE A 287 -3.78 23.41 -21.12
CA ILE A 287 -4.39 23.62 -19.78
C ILE A 287 -4.01 22.50 -18.76
N SER A 288 -3.04 21.64 -19.04
CA SER A 288 -2.74 20.48 -18.19
C SER A 288 -1.86 20.84 -16.99
N GLN A 289 -2.41 21.61 -16.04
CA GLN A 289 -1.81 21.86 -14.73
C GLN A 289 -2.08 20.72 -13.74
N ARG A 290 -1.78 19.47 -14.09
CA ARG A 290 -2.12 18.32 -13.22
C ARG A 290 -1.24 18.20 -11.97
N TRP A 291 -0.04 18.76 -11.96
CA TRP A 291 0.91 18.55 -10.85
C TRP A 291 0.75 19.53 -9.68
N LEU A 292 0.44 20.81 -9.96
CA LEU A 292 0.19 21.83 -8.93
C LEU A 292 -0.87 21.38 -7.88
N PRO A 293 -1.99 20.72 -8.25
CA PRO A 293 -2.97 20.21 -7.27
C PRO A 293 -2.44 19.18 -6.26
N VAL A 294 -1.39 18.40 -6.57
CA VAL A 294 -1.01 17.22 -5.77
C VAL A 294 -0.19 17.59 -4.53
N ILE A 295 0.91 18.34 -4.71
CA ILE A 295 1.69 18.85 -3.58
C ILE A 295 0.88 19.86 -2.75
N HIS A 296 0.02 20.65 -3.42
CA HIS A 296 -0.92 21.53 -2.74
C HIS A 296 -1.95 20.75 -1.93
N GLY A 297 -2.39 19.56 -2.36
CA GLY A 297 -3.29 18.70 -1.60
C GLY A 297 -2.72 18.33 -0.23
N VAL A 298 -1.46 17.88 -0.18
CA VAL A 298 -0.77 17.56 1.08
C VAL A 298 -0.65 18.80 1.97
N ARG A 299 -0.24 19.94 1.38
CA ARG A 299 -0.10 21.22 2.10
C ARG A 299 -1.42 21.71 2.67
N LEU A 300 -2.47 21.69 1.86
CA LEU A 300 -3.80 22.17 2.22
C LEU A 300 -4.34 21.36 3.40
N ILE A 301 -4.24 20.03 3.35
CA ILE A 301 -4.71 19.18 4.46
C ILE A 301 -3.91 19.47 5.73
N ARG A 302 -2.57 19.57 5.64
CA ARG A 302 -1.71 19.86 6.78
C ARG A 302 -1.93 21.26 7.38
N GLN A 303 -2.35 22.23 6.57
CA GLN A 303 -2.67 23.59 7.02
C GLN A 303 -4.10 23.72 7.55
N SER A 304 -5.02 22.87 7.08
CA SER A 304 -6.45 22.95 7.42
C SER A 304 -6.82 22.12 8.65
N VAL A 305 -5.96 21.19 9.08
CA VAL A 305 -6.22 20.27 10.19
C VAL A 305 -5.10 20.39 11.23
N GLU A 306 -5.47 20.46 12.51
CA GLU A 306 -4.49 20.48 13.59
C GLU A 306 -3.62 19.21 13.57
N PRO A 307 -2.29 19.31 13.74
CA PRO A 307 -1.40 18.15 13.75
C PRO A 307 -1.79 17.09 14.78
N ALA A 308 -2.29 17.53 15.95
CA ALA A 308 -2.76 16.66 17.02
C ALA A 308 -4.01 15.86 16.66
N THR A 309 -4.76 16.27 15.64
CA THR A 309 -5.89 15.52 15.08
C THR A 309 -5.43 14.65 13.92
N LEU A 310 -4.62 15.22 13.02
CA LEU A 310 -4.15 14.58 11.80
C LEU A 310 -3.27 13.35 12.07
N PHE A 311 -2.40 13.43 13.08
CA PHE A 311 -1.43 12.38 13.41
C PHE A 311 -1.85 11.58 14.65
N THR A 312 -3.09 11.08 14.64
CA THR A 312 -3.63 10.21 15.69
C THR A 312 -3.86 8.78 15.19
N GLY A 313 -3.97 7.83 16.12
CA GLY A 313 -4.29 6.44 15.80
C GLY A 313 -3.31 5.83 14.80
N LEU A 314 -3.81 5.35 13.66
CA LEU A 314 -2.99 4.76 12.59
C LEU A 314 -2.01 5.75 11.93
N MET A 315 -2.25 7.06 12.06
CA MET A 315 -1.39 8.13 11.52
C MET A 315 -0.30 8.60 12.48
N ALA A 316 -0.31 8.14 13.74
CA ALA A 316 0.62 8.58 14.78
C ALA A 316 2.11 8.51 14.40
N PRO A 317 2.59 7.49 13.67
CA PRO A 317 4.00 7.45 13.24
C PRO A 317 4.45 8.67 12.44
N LEU A 318 3.58 9.25 11.60
CA LEU A 318 3.89 10.44 10.81
C LEU A 318 3.93 11.74 11.64
N GLY A 319 3.47 11.70 12.90
CA GLY A 319 3.47 12.83 13.82
C GLY A 319 4.80 13.05 14.56
N GLY A 320 5.84 12.26 14.27
CA GLY A 320 7.16 12.37 14.92
C GLY A 320 7.42 11.37 16.05
N GLY A 321 6.67 10.26 16.10
CA GLY A 321 6.91 9.13 17.01
C GLY A 321 6.75 9.44 18.51
N THR A 322 6.75 8.39 19.34
CA THR A 322 6.79 8.51 20.82
C THR A 322 8.21 8.54 21.37
N LYS A 323 9.20 8.23 20.52
CA LYS A 323 10.61 8.38 20.81
C LYS A 323 11.11 9.62 20.07
N PRO A 324 11.72 10.60 20.76
CA PRO A 324 12.59 11.51 20.05
C PRO A 324 13.71 10.64 19.46
N GLU A 325 13.64 10.32 18.17
CA GLU A 325 14.87 10.02 17.47
C GLU A 325 15.77 11.21 17.76
N LEU A 326 16.91 10.96 18.41
CA LEU A 326 18.00 11.91 18.33
C LEU A 326 18.41 11.90 16.87
N GLU A 327 17.72 12.70 16.06
CA GLU A 327 18.00 12.87 14.64
C GLU A 327 19.49 13.18 14.53
N ASP A 328 20.20 12.34 13.77
CA ASP A 328 21.65 12.43 13.69
C ASP A 328 22.03 13.82 13.16
N PRO A 329 22.81 14.62 13.93
CA PRO A 329 23.16 15.98 13.53
C PRO A 329 24.18 16.01 12.38
N ARG A 330 24.69 14.85 11.95
CA ARG A 330 25.62 14.75 10.82
C ARG A 330 24.88 14.88 9.48
N PRO A 331 25.56 15.41 8.45
CA PRO A 331 25.07 15.40 7.08
C PRO A 331 24.64 14.02 6.59
N GLU A 332 23.57 14.00 5.80
CA GLU A 332 22.95 12.77 5.31
C GLU A 332 23.89 11.88 4.49
N TYR A 333 24.79 12.48 3.70
CA TYR A 333 25.80 11.73 2.94
C TYR A 333 26.71 10.88 3.84
N LEU A 334 27.06 11.37 5.04
CA LEU A 334 27.86 10.60 6.00
C LEU A 334 27.05 9.49 6.66
N VAL A 335 25.79 9.77 6.99
CA VAL A 335 24.89 8.80 7.63
C VAL A 335 24.58 7.65 6.68
N LYS A 336 24.30 7.96 5.41
CA LYS A 336 23.91 6.98 4.38
C LYS A 336 25.07 6.48 3.52
N GLY A 337 26.29 7.01 3.70
CA GLY A 337 27.48 6.58 2.96
C GLY A 337 27.51 7.00 1.49
N PHE A 338 26.89 8.13 1.15
CA PHE A 338 26.98 8.70 -0.20
C PHE A 338 28.31 9.45 -0.41
N PRO A 339 28.82 9.57 -1.65
CA PRO A 339 29.95 10.43 -1.94
C PRO A 339 29.68 11.88 -1.57
N HIS A 340 30.69 12.59 -1.06
CA HIS A 340 30.60 14.03 -0.83
C HIS A 340 30.42 14.77 -2.17
N LEU A 341 29.67 15.85 -2.16
CA LEU A 341 29.43 16.68 -3.33
C LEU A 341 29.87 18.11 -3.04
N ASP A 342 30.79 18.63 -3.85
CA ASP A 342 31.23 20.03 -3.77
C ASP A 342 30.17 20.96 -4.38
N TRP A 343 29.17 21.32 -3.58
CA TRP A 343 27.99 22.08 -4.01
C TRP A 343 28.11 23.60 -3.81
N VAL A 344 28.98 24.04 -2.89
CA VAL A 344 29.01 25.45 -2.44
C VAL A 344 29.40 26.41 -3.56
N GLU A 345 30.51 26.16 -4.26
CA GLU A 345 30.96 27.05 -5.34
C GLU A 345 29.96 27.10 -6.51
N PRO A 346 29.45 25.96 -7.06
CA PRO A 346 28.44 25.98 -8.12
C PRO A 346 27.19 26.78 -7.75
N LEU A 347 26.65 26.61 -6.54
CA LEU A 347 25.48 27.35 -6.09
C LEU A 347 25.79 28.83 -5.86
N GLU A 348 26.96 29.18 -5.32
CA GLU A 348 27.34 30.58 -5.12
C GLU A 348 27.53 31.32 -6.45
N ARG A 349 28.16 30.67 -7.44
CA ARG A 349 28.25 31.21 -8.80
C ARG A 349 26.88 31.49 -9.39
N LEU A 350 25.92 30.56 -9.22
CA LEU A 350 24.54 30.76 -9.68
C LEU A 350 23.88 31.95 -8.95
N ARG A 351 24.10 32.11 -7.64
CA ARG A 351 23.58 33.23 -6.84
C ARG A 351 24.06 34.57 -7.39
N VAL A 352 25.37 34.70 -7.64
CA VAL A 352 25.98 35.93 -8.16
C VAL A 352 25.43 36.24 -9.55
N TRP A 353 25.29 35.22 -10.41
CA TRP A 353 24.72 35.41 -11.74
C TRP A 353 23.25 35.89 -11.66
N ILE A 354 22.41 35.26 -10.84
CA ILE A 354 21.01 35.68 -10.60
C ILE A 354 20.96 37.14 -10.12
N ALA A 355 21.82 37.52 -9.18
CA ALA A 355 21.88 38.88 -8.65
C ALA A 355 22.34 39.91 -9.70
N SER A 356 23.23 39.52 -10.63
CA SER A 356 23.69 40.41 -11.71
C SER A 356 22.67 40.60 -12.84
N HIS A 357 21.66 39.74 -12.94
CA HIS A 357 20.60 39.79 -13.97
C HIS A 357 19.26 40.16 -13.33
N GLU A 358 19.22 41.35 -12.71
CA GLU A 358 18.06 41.82 -11.97
C GLU A 358 16.80 41.96 -12.85
N ASN A 359 15.69 41.49 -12.30
CA ASN A 359 14.35 41.61 -12.84
C ASN A 359 13.34 41.62 -11.68
N PRO A 360 12.04 41.86 -11.93
CA PRO A 360 11.03 41.93 -10.87
C PRO A 360 10.96 40.68 -9.96
N ASP A 361 11.34 39.51 -10.47
CA ASP A 361 11.30 38.23 -9.76
C ASP A 361 12.64 37.89 -9.07
N THR A 362 13.69 38.72 -9.15
CA THR A 362 15.03 38.41 -8.61
C THR A 362 15.02 38.10 -7.11
N ALA A 363 14.25 38.84 -6.32
CA ALA A 363 14.12 38.58 -4.88
C ALA A 363 13.49 37.21 -4.59
N LEU A 364 12.58 36.74 -5.45
CA LEU A 364 12.00 35.41 -5.38
C LEU A 364 13.05 34.34 -5.71
N TYR A 365 13.83 34.53 -6.79
CA TYR A 365 14.89 33.59 -7.17
C TYR A 365 15.96 33.44 -6.09
N LEU A 366 16.40 34.54 -5.46
CA LEU A 366 17.36 34.50 -4.37
C LEU A 366 16.81 33.78 -3.12
N ARG A 367 15.50 33.88 -2.87
CA ARG A 367 14.86 33.13 -1.78
C ARG A 367 14.81 31.63 -2.08
N VAL A 368 14.43 31.25 -3.30
CA VAL A 368 14.39 29.84 -3.75
C VAL A 368 15.80 29.24 -3.76
N HIS A 369 16.80 30.02 -4.19
CA HIS A 369 18.22 29.68 -4.10
C HIS A 369 18.65 29.38 -2.65
N LYS A 370 18.34 30.27 -1.70
CA LYS A 370 18.64 30.05 -0.28
C LYS A 370 17.98 28.77 0.25
N MET A 371 16.71 28.53 -0.09
CA MET A 371 16.01 27.29 0.28
C MET A 371 16.69 26.05 -0.30
N LEU A 372 17.25 26.15 -1.51
CA LEU A 372 18.00 25.06 -2.13
C LEU A 372 19.33 24.81 -1.38
N CYS A 373 20.09 25.87 -1.08
CA CYS A 373 21.30 25.79 -0.25
C CYS A 373 21.04 25.12 1.10
N ASP A 374 19.91 25.42 1.74
CA ASP A 374 19.55 24.81 3.04
C ASP A 374 19.34 23.30 2.93
N VAL A 375 18.85 22.81 1.80
CA VAL A 375 18.70 21.37 1.54
C VAL A 375 20.06 20.74 1.27
N TYR A 376 20.91 21.39 0.47
CA TYR A 376 22.29 20.94 0.27
C TYR A 376 23.08 20.88 1.58
N GLU A 377 23.01 21.91 2.41
CA GLU A 377 23.72 21.95 3.69
C GLU A 377 23.24 20.84 4.65
N ALA A 378 21.93 20.59 4.73
CA ALA A 378 21.42 19.50 5.56
C ALA A 378 21.86 18.11 5.07
N ASN A 379 22.05 17.94 3.76
CA ASN A 379 22.41 16.66 3.15
C ASN A 379 23.93 16.44 3.04
N TYR A 380 24.71 17.49 2.79
CA TYR A 380 26.15 17.43 2.49
C TYR A 380 27.04 18.21 3.48
N GLY A 381 26.44 19.00 4.37
CA GLY A 381 27.17 19.91 5.25
C GLY A 381 27.59 21.20 4.54
N ASN A 382 27.94 22.21 5.33
CA ASN A 382 28.55 23.45 4.82
C ASN A 382 30.06 23.29 4.56
N LEU A 383 30.77 24.37 4.25
CA LEU A 383 32.24 24.37 4.02
C LEU A 383 33.06 23.77 5.16
N LYS A 384 32.52 23.70 6.38
CA LYS A 384 33.15 23.11 7.57
C LYS A 384 32.68 21.67 7.84
N GLY A 385 31.81 21.12 6.99
CA GLY A 385 31.18 19.80 7.16
C GLY A 385 30.12 19.76 8.26
N VAL A 386 29.62 20.90 8.73
CA VAL A 386 28.59 20.97 9.78
C VAL A 386 27.23 21.39 9.23
N ILE A 387 26.16 21.10 9.96
CA ILE A 387 24.80 21.55 9.67
C ILE A 387 24.43 22.67 10.65
N GLU A 388 24.09 23.85 10.14
CA GLU A 388 23.56 24.98 10.92
C GLU A 388 22.08 25.27 10.56
N VAL A 389 21.54 24.54 9.58
CA VAL A 389 20.16 24.65 9.10
C VAL A 389 19.22 23.65 9.77
N PRO A 390 17.89 23.89 9.77
CA PRO A 390 16.92 22.95 10.33
C PRO A 390 17.01 21.56 9.70
N ILE A 391 16.97 20.51 10.55
CA ILE A 391 17.09 19.11 10.13
C ILE A 391 15.98 18.68 9.16
N THR A 392 14.80 19.32 9.21
CA THR A 392 13.72 19.13 8.22
C THR A 392 14.15 19.34 6.76
N ASN A 393 15.28 20.02 6.52
CA ASN A 393 15.87 20.17 5.19
C ASN A 393 16.60 18.93 4.67
N LYS A 394 16.83 17.91 5.50
CA LYS A 394 17.31 16.59 5.05
C LYS A 394 16.34 15.94 4.08
N LEU A 395 15.04 16.19 4.23
CA LEU A 395 14.02 15.74 3.28
C LEU A 395 14.15 16.53 1.97
N VAL A 396 14.76 15.93 0.95
CA VAL A 396 14.96 16.53 -0.39
C VAL A 396 13.64 16.98 -1.03
N PHE A 397 12.57 16.19 -0.89
CA PHE A 397 11.22 16.58 -1.34
C PHE A 397 10.65 17.79 -0.60
N GLY A 398 11.17 18.13 0.57
CA GLY A 398 10.82 19.32 1.32
C GLY A 398 11.04 20.61 0.52
N TRP A 399 11.99 20.61 -0.43
CA TRP A 399 12.17 21.75 -1.34
C TRP A 399 10.96 21.96 -2.25
N LEU A 400 10.50 20.90 -2.95
CA LEU A 400 9.31 20.93 -3.80
C LEU A 400 8.06 21.26 -2.99
N TYR A 401 7.92 20.68 -1.80
CA TYR A 401 6.80 20.95 -0.90
C TYR A 401 6.69 22.43 -0.50
N ARG A 402 7.82 23.13 -0.31
CA ARG A 402 7.85 24.55 0.09
C ARG A 402 7.89 25.51 -1.10
N MET A 403 7.89 25.00 -2.33
CA MET A 403 7.91 25.82 -3.55
C MET A 403 6.68 26.74 -3.61
N GLN A 404 6.87 27.97 -4.09
CA GLN A 404 5.81 28.97 -4.18
C GLN A 404 5.19 28.99 -5.58
N ASP A 405 3.88 29.25 -5.68
CA ASP A 405 3.15 29.35 -6.96
C ASP A 405 3.79 30.36 -7.92
N LEU A 406 4.28 31.48 -7.37
CA LEU A 406 4.98 32.50 -8.14
C LEU A 406 6.22 31.93 -8.85
N PHE A 407 6.97 31.03 -8.20
CA PHE A 407 8.15 30.41 -8.80
C PHE A 407 7.75 29.40 -9.88
N VAL A 408 6.67 28.64 -9.66
CA VAL A 408 6.12 27.75 -10.70
C VAL A 408 5.65 28.55 -11.92
N GLY A 409 5.03 29.71 -11.71
CA GLY A 409 4.71 30.65 -12.79
C GLY A 409 5.94 31.16 -13.54
N CYS A 410 7.11 31.26 -12.90
CA CYS A 410 8.37 31.58 -13.60
C CYS A 410 8.85 30.41 -14.47
N LEU A 411 8.71 29.17 -14.00
CA LEU A 411 9.03 27.97 -14.79
C LEU A 411 8.13 27.82 -16.01
N GLN A 412 6.82 28.05 -15.85
CA GLN A 412 5.85 28.05 -16.95
C GLN A 412 6.17 29.10 -18.01
N ARG A 413 6.66 30.28 -17.58
CA ARG A 413 7.16 31.35 -18.46
C ARG A 413 8.56 31.08 -19.03
N LYS A 414 9.17 29.91 -18.73
CA LYS A 414 10.51 29.52 -19.19
C LYS A 414 11.59 30.52 -18.73
N ALA A 415 11.43 31.13 -17.55
CA ALA A 415 12.41 32.08 -17.04
C ALA A 415 13.76 31.36 -16.78
N PRO A 416 14.88 31.85 -17.34
CA PRO A 416 16.15 31.12 -17.28
C PRO A 416 16.66 30.93 -15.84
N GLN A 417 16.48 31.92 -14.96
CA GLN A 417 16.83 31.80 -13.54
C GLN A 417 16.07 30.67 -12.85
N ALA A 418 14.77 30.52 -13.14
CA ALA A 418 13.93 29.48 -12.56
C ALA A 418 14.32 28.09 -13.08
N LEU A 419 14.55 27.98 -14.39
CA LEU A 419 15.00 26.75 -15.04
C LEU A 419 16.35 26.27 -14.48
N LEU A 420 17.32 27.18 -14.30
CA LEU A 420 18.61 26.86 -13.70
C LEU A 420 18.47 26.43 -12.24
N LEU A 421 17.65 27.11 -11.44
CA LEU A 421 17.38 26.69 -10.06
C LEU A 421 16.77 25.29 -9.99
N LEU A 422 15.88 24.94 -10.92
CA LEU A 422 15.32 23.59 -11.02
C LEU A 422 16.39 22.57 -11.47
N ALA A 423 17.26 22.91 -12.42
CA ALA A 423 18.37 22.04 -12.83
C ALA A 423 19.32 21.74 -11.67
N TYR A 424 19.60 22.74 -10.82
CA TYR A 424 20.44 22.60 -9.64
C TYR A 424 19.76 21.87 -8.47
N TYR A 425 18.46 21.58 -8.57
CA TYR A 425 17.78 20.67 -7.64
C TYR A 425 18.04 19.20 -7.97
N VAL A 426 18.21 18.86 -9.25
CA VAL A 426 18.36 17.47 -9.74
C VAL A 426 19.52 16.70 -9.08
N PRO A 427 20.72 17.27 -8.82
CA PRO A 427 21.81 16.54 -8.18
C PRO A 427 21.48 16.00 -6.79
N LEU A 428 20.55 16.64 -6.06
CA LEU A 428 20.08 16.15 -4.76
C LEU A 428 19.37 14.79 -4.86
N PHE A 429 18.98 14.35 -6.06
CA PHE A 429 18.35 13.04 -6.20
C PHE A 429 19.28 11.90 -5.80
N LYS A 430 20.60 12.12 -5.83
CA LYS A 430 21.61 11.16 -5.39
C LYS A 430 21.61 10.87 -3.89
N THR A 431 21.04 11.75 -3.06
CA THR A 431 20.98 11.52 -1.61
C THR A 431 19.75 10.71 -1.19
N MET A 432 18.93 10.29 -2.14
CA MET A 432 17.72 9.52 -1.87
C MET A 432 17.97 8.03 -2.14
N LYS A 433 17.99 7.23 -1.08
CA LYS A 433 18.11 5.76 -1.13
C LYS A 433 16.83 5.19 -1.73
N GLU A 434 16.96 4.18 -2.59
CA GLU A 434 15.83 3.40 -3.15
C GLU A 434 14.71 4.25 -3.80
N CYS A 435 15.07 5.40 -4.38
CA CYS A 435 14.13 6.34 -5.03
C CYS A 435 13.74 5.91 -6.46
N TRP A 436 13.31 4.66 -6.62
CA TRP A 436 12.98 4.07 -7.93
C TRP A 436 11.87 4.83 -8.67
N TYR A 437 10.94 5.45 -7.94
CA TYR A 437 9.84 6.24 -8.52
C TYR A 437 10.32 7.55 -9.15
N LEU A 438 11.59 7.96 -8.97
CA LEU A 438 12.21 9.05 -9.72
C LEU A 438 13.14 8.57 -10.85
N ASP A 439 13.15 7.28 -11.16
CA ASP A 439 13.94 6.76 -12.28
C ASP A 439 13.59 7.48 -13.59
N GLY A 440 14.63 7.87 -14.35
CA GLY A 440 14.51 8.64 -15.58
C GLY A 440 14.20 10.14 -15.42
N TRP A 441 13.74 10.62 -14.26
CA TRP A 441 13.41 12.04 -14.08
C TRP A 441 14.61 12.97 -14.16
N ALA A 442 15.77 12.58 -13.61
CA ALA A 442 16.96 13.40 -13.67
C ALA A 442 17.40 13.71 -15.12
N ALA A 443 17.43 12.67 -15.96
CA ALA A 443 17.77 12.81 -17.37
C ALA A 443 16.72 13.64 -18.12
N HIS A 444 15.43 13.36 -17.90
CA HIS A 444 14.33 14.09 -18.51
C HIS A 444 14.35 15.58 -18.16
N LEU A 445 14.50 15.93 -16.89
CA LEU A 445 14.54 17.32 -16.43
C LEU A 445 15.71 18.09 -17.04
N LEU A 446 16.90 17.52 -17.00
CA LEU A 446 18.10 18.19 -17.51
C LEU A 446 18.08 18.34 -19.03
N ASP A 447 17.61 17.32 -19.77
CA ASP A 447 17.44 17.40 -21.21
C ASP A 447 16.36 18.43 -21.60
N ARG A 448 15.24 18.44 -20.86
CA ARG A 448 14.19 19.41 -21.12
C ARG A 448 14.63 20.84 -20.82
N ILE A 449 15.27 21.06 -19.68
CA ILE A 449 15.80 22.38 -19.32
C ILE A 449 16.83 22.85 -20.35
N ARG A 450 17.71 21.97 -20.83
CA ARG A 450 18.64 22.27 -21.92
C ARG A 450 17.92 22.75 -23.17
N GLY A 451 16.82 22.11 -23.56
CA GLY A 451 16.00 22.52 -24.71
C GLY A 451 15.22 23.83 -24.51
N LEU A 452 15.06 24.30 -23.27
CA LEU A 452 14.36 25.54 -22.93
C LEU A 452 15.28 26.75 -22.73
N LEU A 453 16.58 26.52 -22.50
CA LEU A 453 17.56 27.58 -22.28
C LEU A 453 18.14 28.10 -23.60
N ASN A 454 18.56 29.36 -23.58
CA ASN A 454 19.34 29.94 -24.66
C ASN A 454 20.76 29.36 -24.69
N ALA A 455 21.40 29.40 -25.88
CA ALA A 455 22.70 28.79 -26.12
C ALA A 455 23.82 29.30 -25.19
N ASP A 456 23.78 30.58 -24.81
CA ASP A 456 24.72 31.23 -23.90
C ASP A 456 24.64 30.72 -22.46
N LEU A 457 23.51 30.10 -22.07
CA LEU A 457 23.28 29.59 -20.73
C LEU A 457 23.52 28.08 -20.60
N LEU A 458 23.80 27.36 -21.69
CA LEU A 458 23.93 25.90 -21.65
C LEU A 458 25.10 25.42 -20.78
N GLY A 459 26.19 26.18 -20.69
CA GLY A 459 27.33 25.84 -19.83
C GLY A 459 27.00 25.82 -18.32
N TRP A 460 25.89 26.42 -17.90
CA TRP A 460 25.41 26.30 -16.52
C TRP A 460 24.85 24.90 -16.20
N LEU A 461 24.57 24.07 -17.22
CA LEU A 461 24.08 22.71 -17.03
C LEU A 461 25.21 21.68 -16.88
N ASP A 462 26.47 22.06 -17.13
CA ASP A 462 27.60 21.13 -17.08
C ASP A 462 27.74 20.48 -15.70
N TRP A 463 27.65 21.28 -14.63
CA TRP A 463 27.71 20.76 -13.26
C TRP A 463 26.53 19.84 -12.91
N PRO A 464 25.25 20.26 -13.02
CA PRO A 464 24.15 19.38 -12.65
C PRO A 464 24.05 18.12 -13.54
N VAL A 465 24.45 18.19 -14.81
CA VAL A 465 24.55 17.01 -15.70
C VAL A 465 25.68 16.08 -15.30
N GLY A 466 26.88 16.64 -15.07
CA GLY A 466 28.05 15.87 -14.66
C GLY A 466 27.77 15.08 -13.38
N ILE A 467 27.16 15.73 -12.39
CA ILE A 467 26.75 15.02 -11.18
C ILE A 467 25.63 14.03 -11.50
N SER A 468 24.50 14.44 -12.05
CA SER A 468 23.29 13.59 -12.07
C SER A 468 23.36 12.41 -13.04
N LEU A 469 24.10 12.51 -14.15
CA LEU A 469 24.14 11.49 -15.20
C LEU A 469 25.48 10.74 -15.30
N HIS A 470 26.55 11.25 -14.70
CA HIS A 470 27.88 10.64 -14.74
C HIS A 470 28.43 10.42 -13.33
N PRO A 471 28.07 9.30 -12.67
CA PRO A 471 28.43 9.05 -11.28
C PRO A 471 29.93 8.89 -11.02
N GLU A 472 30.74 8.66 -12.07
CA GLU A 472 32.19 8.46 -11.96
C GLU A 472 33.01 9.76 -11.86
N VAL A 473 32.37 10.93 -11.92
CA VAL A 473 33.05 12.26 -11.90
C VAL A 473 33.08 12.89 -10.50
N ILE A 474 32.67 12.15 -9.46
CA ILE A 474 32.71 12.62 -8.06
C ILE A 474 34.07 12.34 -7.42
#